data_AF-A0A815S5E7-F1
#
_entry.id   AF-A0A815S5E7-F1
#
_cell.length_a   1.000
_cell.length_b   1.000
_cell.length_c   1.000
_cell.angle_alpha   90.00
_cell.angle_beta   90.00
_cell.angle_gamma   90.00
#
_symmetry.space_group_name_H-M   'P 1'
#
loop_
_entity.id
_entity.type
_entity.pdbx_description
1 polymer ?
#
loop_
_entity_poly.entity_id
_entity_poly.type
_entity_poly.pdbx_seq_one_letter_code
_entity_poly.pdbx_strand_id
1 'polypeptide(L)' 'MAGRVGNDDEEQRVINRIRANVYREAMEKGAAFINRKWIAQKLHHTERWVTDNWKKDTNTALRDLAMKDRQNYLKKAKIL' A
#
# COMPACT_ATOMS: atom_id res chain seq x y z
N MET A 1 7.46 -3.67 -29.13
CA MET A 1 8.00 -3.87 -27.78
C MET A 1 6.90 -4.49 -26.94
N ALA A 2 7.10 -5.73 -26.47
CA ALA A 2 6.06 -6.48 -25.77
C ALA A 2 5.80 -5.88 -24.38
N GLY A 3 4.63 -5.27 -24.20
CA GLY A 3 4.16 -4.79 -22.91
C GLY A 3 3.79 -5.96 -22.02
N ARG A 4 4.47 -6.09 -20.87
CA ARG A 4 3.95 -6.85 -19.74
C ARG A 4 2.95 -5.95 -19.03
N VAL A 5 1.67 -6.17 -19.31
CA VAL A 5 0.55 -5.61 -18.55
C VAL A 5 -0.13 -6.80 -17.86
N GLY A 6 -0.31 -6.71 -16.54
CA GLY A 6 -1.25 -7.58 -15.83
C GLY A 6 -0.64 -8.73 -15.03
N ASN A 7 0.00 -8.39 -13.90
CA ASN A 7 -0.11 -9.14 -12.63
C ASN A 7 0.61 -8.42 -11.47
N ASP A 8 1.54 -7.50 -11.77
CA ASP A 8 2.36 -6.79 -10.75
C ASP A 8 1.64 -5.58 -10.09
N ASP A 9 0.57 -5.04 -10.68
CA ASP A 9 0.00 -3.75 -10.24
C ASP A 9 -0.80 -3.80 -8.93
N GLU A 10 -1.39 -4.94 -8.60
CA GLU A 10 -2.23 -5.09 -7.40
C GLU A 10 -1.37 -5.30 -6.16
N GLU A 11 -0.38 -6.19 -6.25
CA GLU A 11 0.58 -6.47 -5.20
C GLU A 11 1.45 -5.24 -4.90
N GLN A 12 1.95 -4.58 -5.95
CA GLN A 12 2.70 -3.33 -5.80
C GLN A 12 1.85 -2.21 -5.16
N ARG A 13 0.54 -2.14 -5.47
CA ARG A 13 -0.37 -1.21 -4.81
C ARG A 13 -0.49 -1.47 -3.31
N VAL A 14 -0.55 -2.73 -2.89
CA VAL A 14 -0.63 -3.06 -1.46
C VAL A 14 0.70 -2.77 -0.76
N ILE A 15 1.83 -3.14 -1.36
CA ILE A 15 3.17 -2.81 -0.84
C ILE A 15 3.31 -1.29 -0.65
N ASN A 16 2.87 -0.50 -1.64
CA ASN A 16 2.93 0.96 -1.55
C ASN A 16 2.04 1.52 -0.42
N ARG A 17 0.87 0.91 -0.16
CA ARG A 17 0.01 1.29 0.98
C ARG A 17 0.69 1.03 2.32
N ILE A 18 1.33 -0.13 2.47
CA ILE A 18 2.08 -0.47 3.69
C ILE A 18 3.22 0.52 3.89
N ARG A 19 4.01 0.78 2.85
CA ARG A 19 5.10 1.77 2.89
C ARG A 19 4.59 3.17 3.27
N ALA A 20 3.46 3.61 2.70
CA ALA A 20 2.87 4.90 3.04
C ALA A 20 2.53 5.03 4.53
N ASN A 21 2.01 3.97 5.15
CA ASN A 21 1.71 3.95 6.59
C ASN A 21 2.97 3.92 7.45
N VAL A 22 3.97 3.12 7.08
CA VAL A 22 5.28 3.09 7.78
C VAL A 22 5.95 4.46 7.77
N TYR A 23 5.93 5.16 6.63
CA TYR A 23 6.47 6.52 6.55
C TYR A 23 5.65 7.52 7.36
N ARG A 24 4.33 7.34 7.46
CA ARG A 24 3.50 8.17 8.36
C ARG A 24 3.90 7.96 9.81
N GLU A 25 4.06 6.72 10.26
CA GLU A 25 4.50 6.43 11.63
C GLU A 25 5.89 7.01 11.91
N ALA A 26 6.81 6.94 10.95
CA ALA A 26 8.13 7.56 11.08
C ALA A 26 8.04 9.10 11.19
N MET A 27 7.19 9.74 10.38
CA MET A 27 6.88 11.17 10.49
C MET A 27 6.30 11.53 11.86
N GLU A 28 5.32 10.76 12.35
CA GLU A 28 4.68 10.94 13.67
C GLU A 28 5.67 10.74 14.82
N LYS A 29 6.67 9.86 14.67
CA LYS A 29 7.77 9.65 15.63
C LYS A 29 8.87 10.72 15.58
N GLY A 30 8.69 11.77 14.78
CA GLY A 30 9.59 12.93 14.77
C GLY A 30 10.63 12.94 13.64
N ALA A 31 10.49 12.10 12.62
CA ALA A 31 11.32 12.22 11.41
C ALA A 31 10.92 13.46 10.60
N ALA A 32 11.45 14.62 10.98
CA ALA A 32 11.05 15.95 10.50
C ALA A 32 11.18 16.15 8.97
N PHE A 33 12.02 15.35 8.29
CA PHE A 33 12.17 15.41 6.84
C PHE A 33 11.09 14.64 6.07
N ILE A 34 10.40 13.70 6.74
CA ILE A 34 9.35 12.90 6.12
C ILE A 34 8.07 13.74 6.13
N ASN A 35 7.56 14.04 4.95
CA ASN A 35 6.28 14.70 4.76
C ASN A 35 5.51 14.05 3.60
N ARG A 36 4.26 14.45 3.40
CA ARG A 36 3.38 13.88 2.36
C ARG A 36 4.00 13.94 0.98
N LYS A 37 4.63 15.06 0.64
CA LYS A 37 5.33 15.28 -0.64
C LYS A 37 6.49 14.31 -0.82
N TRP A 38 7.31 14.12 0.22
CA TRP A 38 8.43 13.18 0.20
C TRP A 38 7.94 11.73 0.01
N ILE A 39 6.87 11.35 0.72
CA ILE A 39 6.28 10.00 0.62
C ILE A 39 5.70 9.77 -0.79
N ALA A 40 4.97 10.75 -1.31
CA ALA A 40 4.40 10.72 -2.65
C ALA A 40 5.49 10.51 -3.72
N GLN A 41 6.58 11.26 -3.62
CA GLN A 41 7.75 11.11 -4.50
C GLN A 41 8.40 9.71 -4.36
N LYS A 42 8.58 9.22 -3.14
CA LYS A 42 9.18 7.89 -2.90
C LYS A 42 8.34 6.73 -3.40
N LEU A 43 7.03 6.87 -3.42
CA LEU A 43 6.11 5.84 -3.87
C LEU A 43 5.68 6.02 -5.33
N HIS A 44 6.17 7.05 -6.02
CA HIS A 44 5.71 7.43 -7.36
C HIS A 44 4.19 7.60 -7.44
N HIS A 45 3.61 8.21 -6.40
CA HIS A 45 2.17 8.47 -6.27
C HIS A 45 1.91 9.96 -6.01
N THR A 46 0.64 10.37 -6.02
CA THR A 46 0.24 11.73 -5.68
C THR A 46 0.12 11.94 -4.18
N GLU A 47 0.27 13.17 -3.69
CA GLU A 47 0.06 13.48 -2.27
C GLU A 47 -1.35 13.13 -1.80
N ARG A 48 -2.35 13.32 -2.67
CA ARG A 48 -3.74 12.92 -2.43
C ARG A 48 -3.88 11.40 -2.27
N TRP A 49 -3.21 10.62 -3.13
CA TRP A 49 -3.19 9.17 -2.98
C TRP A 49 -2.59 8.77 -1.61
N VAL A 50 -1.52 9.43 -1.18
CA VAL A 50 -0.91 9.17 0.14
C VAL A 50 -1.90 9.44 1.28
N THR A 51 -2.60 10.59 1.27
CA THR A 51 -3.60 10.89 2.30
C THR A 51 -4.78 9.93 2.29
N ASP A 52 -5.27 9.55 1.11
CA ASP A 52 -6.41 8.65 0.96
C ASP A 52 -6.07 7.21 1.41
N ASN A 53 -4.79 6.84 1.42
CA ASN A 53 -4.31 5.50 1.77
C ASN A 53 -3.60 5.43 3.14
N TRP A 54 -3.53 6.53 3.88
CA TRP A 54 -3.09 6.55 5.28
C TRP A 54 -4.15 5.93 6.18
N LYS A 55 -4.04 4.62 6.41
CA LYS A 55 -4.92 3.86 7.32
C LYS A 55 -4.50 4.09 8.76
N LYS A 56 -5.45 4.21 9.69
CA LYS A 56 -5.21 4.58 11.10
C LYS A 56 -4.03 3.85 11.75
N ASP A 57 -3.78 2.60 11.38
CA ASP A 57 -2.68 1.79 11.89
C ASP A 57 -2.10 0.85 10.81
N THR A 58 -0.80 0.57 10.89
CA THR A 58 -0.10 -0.37 10.00
C THR A 58 -0.68 -1.79 10.11
N ASN A 59 -1.19 -2.18 11.28
CA ASN A 59 -1.86 -3.46 11.49
C ASN A 59 -3.15 -3.60 10.65
N THR A 60 -3.95 -2.54 10.52
CA THR A 60 -5.10 -2.54 9.61
C THR A 60 -4.68 -2.69 8.15
N ALA A 61 -3.58 -2.05 7.73
CA ALA A 61 -3.07 -2.23 6.37
C ALA A 61 -2.57 -3.65 6.11
N LEU A 62 -1.93 -4.30 7.09
CA LEU A 62 -1.53 -5.70 7.02
C LEU A 62 -2.73 -6.66 7.06
N ARG A 63 -3.76 -6.36 7.85
CA ARG A 63 -5.01 -7.14 7.88
C ARG A 63 -5.75 -7.08 6.55
N ASP A 64 -5.77 -5.92 5.88
CA ASP A 64 -6.36 -5.83 4.54
C ASP A 64 -5.62 -6.72 3.54
N LEU A 65 -4.28 -6.78 3.61
CA LEU A 65 -3.47 -7.69 2.79
C LEU A 65 -3.86 -9.15 3.08
N ALA A 66 -3.88 -9.55 4.36
CA ALA A 66 -4.20 -10.91 4.78
C ALA A 66 -5.63 -11.33 4.38
N MET A 67 -6.60 -10.43 4.49
CA MET A 67 -7.99 -10.67 4.07
C MET A 67 -8.10 -10.80 2.54
N LYS A 68 -7.33 -10.01 1.77
CA LYS A 68 -7.30 -10.11 0.30
C LYS A 68 -6.66 -11.40 -0.19
N ASP A 69 -5.55 -11.80 0.40
CA ASP A 69 -4.87 -13.06 0.07
C ASP A 69 -5.78 -14.26 0.35
N ARG A 70 -6.51 -14.22 1.49
CA ARG A 70 -7.55 -15.19 1.80
C ARG A 70 -8.64 -15.24 0.73
N GLN A 71 -9.13 -14.08 0.28
CA GLN A 71 -10.20 -14.03 -0.73
C GLN A 71 -9.73 -14.52 -2.10
N ASN A 72 -8.51 -14.20 -2.50
CA ASN A 72 -7.88 -14.74 -3.71
C ASN A 72 -7.66 -16.25 -3.62
N TYR A 73 -7.25 -16.76 -2.46
CA TYR A 73 -7.12 -18.20 -2.21
C TYR A 73 -8.47 -18.92 -2.34
N LEU A 74 -9.53 -18.39 -1.73
CA LEU A 74 -10.88 -18.96 -1.80
C LEU A 74 -11.44 -18.97 -3.24
N LYS A 75 -11.21 -17.90 -4.01
CA LYS A 75 -11.58 -17.84 -5.44
C LYS A 75 -10.79 -18.83 -6.29
N LYS A 76 -9.46 -18.95 -6.07
CA LYS A 76 -8.62 -19.94 -6.76
C LYS A 76 -9.02 -21.38 -6.44
N ALA A 77 -9.46 -21.62 -5.21
CA ALA A 77 -9.94 -22.91 -4.75
C ALA A 77 -11.37 -23.26 -5.24
N LYS A 78 -12.05 -22.37 -5.99
CA LYS A 78 -13.47 -22.50 -6.40
C LYS A 78 -14.42 -22.74 -5.21
N ILE A 79 -14.07 -22.22 -4.03
CA ILE A 79 -14.92 -22.29 -2.83
C ILE A 79 -15.91 -21.11 -2.80
N LEU A 80 -15.67 -20.10 -3.64
CA LEU A 80 -16.54 -18.97 -3.96
C LEU A 80 -16.66 -18.85 -5.48
#